data_AF-A0A1A9MFJ1-F1
#
_entry.id   AF-A0A1A9MFJ1-F1
#
_cell.length_a   1.000
_cell.length_b   1.000
_cell.length_c   1.000
_cell.angle_alpha   90.00
_cell.angle_beta   90.00
_cell.angle_gamma   90.00
#
_symmetry.space_group_name_H-M   'P 1'
#
loop_
_entity.id
_entity.type
_entity.pdbx_description
1 polymer ?
#
loop_
_entity_poly.entity_id
_entity_poly.type
_entity_poly.pdbx_seq_one_letter_code
_entity_poly.pdbx_strand_id
1 'polypeptide(L)'
;MNRWLRGCLMCMLCLLGACATTRTQPTLYDELGGQAGIEALVETMLSRIADDQRIVDKFARVNIVMLNARLVQKFCHVADGPCPDTAKSMQQAHQHLAIREGDFNALVEDLNWAMDQQKIPRRTQNRLLARLAAMHGEIVNH
;
A
#
# COMPACT_ATOMS: atom_id res chain seq x y z
N MET A 1 38.16 49.94 47.19
CA MET A 1 38.70 48.56 47.29
C MET A 1 37.57 47.57 47.55
N ASN A 2 37.31 46.76 46.53
CA ASN A 2 36.80 45.37 46.55
C ASN A 2 35.57 45.02 47.40
N ARG A 3 34.34 45.18 46.85
CA ARG A 3 33.17 44.35 47.24
C ARG A 3 32.16 44.03 46.12
N TRP A 4 32.46 44.30 44.85
CA TRP A 4 31.52 44.14 43.72
C TRP A 4 31.85 42.95 42.80
N LEU A 5 32.32 41.83 43.36
CA LEU A 5 32.78 40.66 42.58
C LEU A 5 32.10 39.36 43.01
N ARG A 6 30.85 39.41 43.47
CA ARG A 6 30.12 38.23 43.98
C ARG A 6 28.65 38.17 43.52
N GLY A 7 28.38 38.40 42.24
CA GLY A 7 26.98 38.44 41.78
C GLY A 7 26.73 38.16 40.30
N CYS A 8 27.63 37.47 39.59
CA CYS A 8 27.40 37.16 38.16
C CYS A 8 27.65 35.69 37.79
N LEU A 9 27.71 34.79 38.78
CA LEU A 9 27.93 33.36 38.52
C LEU A 9 26.64 32.54 38.64
N MET A 10 25.54 32.99 38.05
CA MET A 10 24.28 32.22 38.10
C MET A 10 23.30 32.64 36.99
N CYS A 11 23.66 32.48 35.70
CA CYS A 11 22.64 32.61 34.64
C CYS A 11 23.04 32.02 33.27
N MET A 12 23.82 30.94 33.22
CA MET A 12 24.20 30.38 31.92
C MET A 12 24.32 28.86 31.91
N LEU A 13 23.27 28.17 32.38
CA LEU A 13 23.11 26.74 32.14
C LEU A 13 21.67 26.45 31.67
N CYS A 14 21.59 25.74 30.54
CA CYS A 14 20.46 24.95 30.05
C CYS A 14 19.34 25.67 29.26
N LEU A 15 19.65 26.09 28.03
CA LEU A 15 18.66 26.24 26.94
C LEU A 15 19.07 25.41 25.72
N LEU A 16 19.34 24.12 25.91
CA LEU A 16 19.39 23.14 24.82
C LEU A 16 18.11 22.31 24.86
N GLY A 17 16.99 22.97 24.51
CA GLY A 17 15.78 22.26 24.13
C GLY A 17 16.02 21.59 22.77
N ALA A 18 16.55 20.37 22.78
CA ALA A 18 16.60 19.53 21.61
C ALA A 18 15.16 19.19 21.21
N CYS A 19 14.60 19.93 20.24
CA CYS A 19 13.44 19.48 19.50
C CYS A 19 13.84 18.21 18.74
N ALA A 20 13.66 17.04 19.36
CA ALA A 20 13.69 15.78 18.65
C ALA A 20 12.52 15.78 17.68
N THR A 21 12.75 16.21 16.44
CA THR A 21 11.78 16.08 15.37
C THR A 21 11.70 14.60 15.03
N THR A 22 10.76 13.88 15.63
CA THR A 22 10.43 12.51 15.22
C THR A 22 9.95 12.58 13.79
N ARG A 23 10.83 12.29 12.81
CA ARG A 23 10.38 12.11 11.42
C ARG A 23 9.58 10.82 11.39
N THR A 24 8.27 10.95 11.35
CA THR A 24 7.38 9.82 11.05
C THR A 24 7.81 9.30 9.68
N GLN A 25 8.23 8.04 9.62
CA GLN A 25 8.51 7.38 8.35
C GLN A 25 7.22 7.39 7.51
N PRO A 26 7.29 7.70 6.21
CA PRO A 26 6.11 7.64 5.35
C PRO A 26 5.51 6.24 5.37
N THR A 27 4.18 6.18 5.39
CA THR A 27 3.44 4.93 5.27
C THR A 27 3.64 4.33 3.87
N LEU A 28 3.27 3.05 3.68
CA LEU A 28 3.26 2.50 2.33
C LEU A 28 2.25 3.25 1.44
N TYR A 29 1.14 3.72 2.01
CA TYR A 29 0.14 4.55 1.35
C TYR A 29 0.75 5.86 0.85
N ASP A 30 1.54 6.55 1.68
CA ASP A 30 2.25 7.77 1.27
C ASP A 30 3.24 7.49 0.13
N GLU A 31 4.00 6.39 0.22
CA GLU A 31 4.94 5.97 -0.82
C GLU A 31 4.27 5.58 -2.14
N LEU A 32 3.01 5.11 -2.09
CA LEU A 32 2.20 4.80 -3.27
C LEU A 32 1.53 6.04 -3.87
N GLY A 33 1.73 7.25 -3.30
CA GLY A 33 1.11 8.48 -3.78
C GLY A 33 -0.29 8.73 -3.21
N GLY A 34 -0.63 8.09 -2.09
CA GLY A 34 -1.93 8.18 -1.45
C GLY A 34 -3.07 7.65 -2.32
N GLN A 35 -4.28 8.17 -2.08
CA GLN A 35 -5.50 7.71 -2.74
C GLN A 35 -5.39 7.77 -4.26
N ALA A 36 -4.93 8.90 -4.80
CA ALA A 36 -4.82 9.09 -6.25
C ALA A 36 -3.81 8.12 -6.89
N GLY A 37 -2.69 7.85 -6.23
CA GLY A 37 -1.71 6.88 -6.72
C GLY A 37 -2.22 5.43 -6.68
N ILE A 38 -3.01 5.09 -5.66
CA ILE A 38 -3.67 3.78 -5.57
C ILE A 38 -4.76 3.62 -6.63
N GLU A 39 -5.58 4.65 -6.86
CA GLU A 39 -6.59 4.66 -7.92
C GLU A 39 -5.93 4.45 -9.29
N ALA A 40 -4.87 5.19 -9.60
CA ALA A 40 -4.13 5.05 -10.84
C ALA A 40 -3.50 3.65 -11.00
N LEU A 41 -2.93 3.10 -9.91
CA LEU A 41 -2.38 1.74 -9.91
C LEU A 41 -3.46 0.69 -10.22
N VAL A 42 -4.61 0.77 -9.54
CA VAL A 42 -5.70 -0.20 -9.73
C VAL A 42 -6.32 -0.08 -11.13
N GLU A 43 -6.51 1.13 -11.64
CA GLU A 43 -7.00 1.35 -13.01
C GLU A 43 -6.03 0.77 -14.05
N THR A 44 -4.74 0.99 -13.87
CA THR A 44 -3.70 0.46 -14.76
C THR A 44 -3.66 -1.06 -14.73
N MET A 45 -3.77 -1.66 -13.54
CA MET A 45 -3.81 -3.10 -13.36
C MET A 45 -5.06 -3.72 -14.00
N LEU A 46 -6.24 -3.13 -13.80
CA LEU A 46 -7.48 -3.64 -14.40
C LEU A 46 -7.48 -3.52 -15.93
N SER A 47 -6.90 -2.45 -16.47
CA SER A 47 -6.69 -2.31 -17.92
C SER A 47 -5.77 -3.40 -18.44
N ARG A 48 -4.70 -3.72 -17.71
CA ARG A 48 -3.78 -4.80 -18.08
C ARG A 48 -4.44 -6.18 -18.06
N ILE A 49 -5.23 -6.47 -17.03
CA ILE A 49 -5.99 -7.72 -16.92
C ILE A 49 -6.96 -7.90 -18.08
N ALA A 50 -7.56 -6.81 -18.59
CA ALA A 50 -8.45 -6.86 -19.74
C ALA A 50 -7.75 -7.34 -21.03
N ASP A 51 -6.42 -7.18 -21.11
CA ASP A 51 -5.58 -7.62 -22.23
C ASP A 51 -4.88 -8.98 -21.97
N ASP A 52 -4.95 -9.53 -20.76
CA ASP A 52 -4.31 -10.81 -20.42
C ASP A 52 -5.21 -12.00 -20.72
N GLN A 53 -4.99 -12.64 -21.86
CA GLN A 53 -5.71 -13.84 -22.31
C GLN A 53 -5.64 -15.02 -21.33
N ARG A 54 -4.67 -15.05 -20.40
CA ARG A 54 -4.56 -16.12 -19.40
C ARG A 54 -5.68 -16.04 -18.37
N ILE A 55 -6.15 -14.82 -18.05
CA ILE A 55 -7.05 -14.59 -16.91
C ILE A 55 -8.29 -13.75 -17.22
N VAL A 56 -8.34 -13.04 -18.35
CA VAL A 56 -9.45 -12.12 -18.69
C VAL A 56 -10.84 -12.78 -18.57
N ASP A 57 -10.96 -14.05 -18.95
CA ASP A 57 -12.22 -14.80 -18.89
C ASP A 57 -12.74 -14.99 -17.45
N LYS A 58 -11.86 -14.98 -16.45
CA LYS A 58 -12.25 -15.01 -15.03
C LYS A 58 -13.00 -13.74 -14.62
N PHE A 59 -12.75 -12.64 -15.32
CA PHE A 59 -13.33 -11.32 -15.03
C PHE A 59 -14.53 -10.98 -15.90
N ALA A 60 -14.86 -11.79 -16.92
CA ALA A 60 -15.89 -11.51 -17.92
C ALA A 60 -17.30 -11.23 -17.36
N ARG A 61 -17.62 -11.72 -16.14
CA ARG A 61 -18.91 -11.50 -15.46
C ARG A 61 -18.81 -10.61 -14.23
N VAL A 62 -17.65 -10.02 -13.98
CA VAL A 62 -17.43 -9.16 -12.82
C VAL A 62 -17.93 -7.75 -13.14
N ASN A 63 -18.66 -7.15 -12.19
CA ASN A 63 -18.92 -5.71 -12.25
C ASN A 63 -17.60 -4.97 -12.00
N ILE A 64 -16.99 -4.47 -13.08
CA ILE A 64 -15.67 -3.86 -13.06
C ILE A 64 -15.62 -2.57 -12.22
N VAL A 65 -16.70 -1.79 -12.19
CA VAL A 65 -16.80 -0.57 -11.38
C VAL A 65 -16.75 -0.92 -9.89
N MET A 66 -17.52 -1.93 -9.49
CA MET A 66 -17.52 -2.43 -8.12
C MET A 66 -16.18 -3.08 -7.76
N LEU A 67 -15.55 -3.82 -8.69
CA LEU A 67 -14.24 -4.43 -8.49
C LEU A 67 -13.16 -3.37 -8.27
N ASN A 68 -13.11 -2.35 -9.12
CA ASN A 68 -12.17 -1.23 -8.98
C ASN A 68 -12.29 -0.58 -7.60
N ALA A 69 -13.51 -0.19 -7.18
CA ALA A 69 -13.72 0.41 -5.87
C ALA A 69 -13.26 -0.49 -4.71
N ARG A 70 -13.51 -1.81 -4.80
CA ARG A 70 -13.06 -2.78 -3.78
C ARG A 70 -11.55 -2.95 -3.74
N LEU A 71 -10.89 -2.98 -4.90
CA LEU A 71 -9.43 -3.08 -4.98
C LEU A 71 -8.75 -1.82 -4.46
N VAL A 72 -9.26 -0.64 -4.82
CA VAL A 72 -8.76 0.66 -4.28
C VAL A 72 -8.87 0.67 -2.77
N GLN A 73 -10.03 0.31 -2.22
CA GLN A 73 -10.23 0.25 -0.77
C GLN A 73 -9.27 -0.77 -0.11
N LYS A 74 -9.15 -1.97 -0.66
CA LYS A 74 -8.27 -3.01 -0.10
C LYS A 74 -6.81 -2.58 -0.15
N PHE A 75 -6.33 -2.02 -1.26
CA PHE A 75 -4.95 -1.56 -1.40
C PHE A 75 -4.67 -0.39 -0.47
N CYS A 76 -5.59 0.57 -0.33
CA CYS A 76 -5.49 1.65 0.63
C CYS A 76 -5.35 1.11 2.05
N HIS A 77 -6.20 0.17 2.47
CA HIS A 77 -6.12 -0.43 3.79
C HIS A 77 -4.80 -1.19 4.01
N VAL A 78 -4.43 -2.07 3.06
CA VAL A 78 -3.20 -2.87 3.11
C VAL A 78 -1.95 -1.99 3.14
N ALA A 79 -2.01 -0.78 2.57
CA ALA A 79 -0.92 0.17 2.54
C ALA A 79 -0.81 1.05 3.81
N ASP A 80 -1.54 0.75 4.89
CA ASP A 80 -1.64 1.61 6.09
C ASP A 80 -2.32 2.97 5.82
N GLY A 81 -3.15 3.04 4.77
CA GLY A 81 -3.95 4.21 4.45
C GLY A 81 -5.18 4.35 5.37
N PRO A 82 -5.89 5.48 5.30
CA PRO A 82 -7.01 5.78 6.19
C PRO A 82 -8.29 4.97 5.87
N CYS A 83 -8.27 4.10 4.85
CA CYS A 83 -9.44 3.35 4.43
C CYS A 83 -9.76 2.20 5.39
N PRO A 84 -11.04 1.98 5.68
CA PRO A 84 -11.44 0.90 6.57
C PRO A 84 -11.35 -0.46 5.86
N ASP A 85 -11.13 -1.53 6.62
CA ASP A 85 -11.20 -2.90 6.09
C ASP A 85 -12.65 -3.39 6.06
N THR A 86 -13.42 -2.90 5.09
CA THR A 86 -14.86 -3.23 4.95
C THR A 86 -15.16 -4.25 3.86
N ALA A 87 -14.14 -4.76 3.18
CA ALA A 87 -14.32 -5.77 2.15
C ALA A 87 -14.62 -7.14 2.77
N LYS A 88 -15.32 -8.01 2.03
CA LYS A 88 -15.35 -9.46 2.33
C LYS A 88 -13.92 -9.96 2.56
N SER A 89 -13.74 -10.99 3.39
CA SER A 89 -12.44 -11.67 3.46
C SER A 89 -12.04 -12.18 2.08
N MET A 90 -10.73 -12.39 1.85
CA MET A 90 -10.29 -12.88 0.55
C MET A 90 -10.85 -14.27 0.28
N GLN A 91 -10.99 -15.10 1.30
CA GLN A 91 -11.69 -16.37 1.20
C GLN A 91 -13.15 -16.19 0.74
N GLN A 92 -13.94 -15.35 1.41
CA GLN A 92 -15.35 -15.14 1.06
C GLN A 92 -15.53 -14.54 -0.34
N ALA A 93 -14.59 -13.71 -0.80
CA ALA A 93 -14.63 -13.11 -2.12
C ALA A 93 -14.35 -14.12 -3.23
N HIS A 94 -13.50 -15.13 -2.97
CA HIS A 94 -12.96 -16.03 -3.99
C HIS A 94 -13.40 -17.50 -3.85
N GLN A 95 -14.07 -17.90 -2.76
CA GLN A 95 -14.44 -19.30 -2.44
C GLN A 95 -15.28 -20.02 -3.51
N HIS A 96 -15.95 -19.30 -4.41
CA HIS A 96 -16.77 -19.89 -5.48
C HIS A 96 -16.10 -19.83 -6.85
N LEU A 97 -14.85 -19.36 -6.91
CA LEU A 97 -14.07 -19.25 -8.13
C LEU A 97 -13.05 -20.38 -8.17
N ALA A 98 -12.85 -20.96 -9.35
CA ALA A 98 -11.77 -21.91 -9.55
C ALA A 98 -10.48 -21.14 -9.91
N ILE A 99 -9.68 -20.81 -8.90
CA ILE A 99 -8.42 -20.05 -9.07
C ILE A 99 -7.26 -20.97 -8.80
N ARG A 100 -6.46 -21.22 -9.84
CA ARG A 100 -5.23 -22.01 -9.77
C ARG A 100 -4.03 -21.11 -9.55
N GLU A 101 -2.90 -21.70 -9.17
CA GLU A 101 -1.62 -20.99 -9.06
C GLU A 101 -1.26 -20.16 -10.30
N GLY A 102 -1.49 -20.71 -11.50
CA GLY A 102 -1.23 -20.01 -12.75
C GLY A 102 -2.09 -18.74 -12.92
N ASP A 103 -3.35 -18.80 -12.48
CA ASP A 103 -4.28 -17.65 -12.54
C ASP A 103 -3.81 -16.55 -11.56
N PHE A 104 -3.43 -16.94 -10.35
CA PHE A 104 -2.93 -16.01 -9.32
C PHE A 104 -1.61 -15.35 -9.75
N ASN A 105 -0.67 -16.13 -10.29
CA ASN A 105 0.62 -15.62 -10.74
C ASN A 105 0.46 -14.63 -11.90
N ALA A 106 -0.43 -14.91 -12.86
CA ALA A 106 -0.74 -13.98 -13.92
C ALA A 106 -1.27 -12.63 -13.37
N LEU A 107 -2.15 -12.66 -12.38
CA LEU A 107 -2.63 -11.45 -11.71
C LEU A 107 -1.49 -10.67 -11.02
N VAL A 108 -0.58 -11.38 -10.35
CA VAL A 108 0.60 -10.75 -9.70
C VAL A 108 1.53 -10.14 -10.73
N GLU A 109 1.72 -10.77 -11.88
CA GLU A 109 2.49 -10.22 -13.00
C GLU A 109 1.85 -8.94 -13.56
N ASP A 110 0.53 -8.92 -13.71
CA ASP A 110 -0.20 -7.72 -14.16
C ASP A 110 -0.12 -6.58 -13.14
N LEU A 111 -0.17 -6.89 -11.84
CA LEU A 111 0.07 -5.90 -10.79
C LEU A 111 1.51 -5.35 -10.86
N ASN A 112 2.51 -6.21 -11.04
CA ASN A 112 3.90 -5.79 -11.21
C ASN A 112 4.07 -4.88 -12.42
N TRP A 113 3.46 -5.26 -13.55
CA TRP A 113 3.47 -4.44 -14.75
C TRP A 113 2.82 -3.07 -14.50
N ALA A 114 1.70 -3.01 -13.80
CA ALA A 114 1.01 -1.76 -13.48
C ALA A 114 1.86 -0.85 -12.58
N MET A 115 2.52 -1.41 -11.56
CA MET A 115 3.45 -0.66 -10.73
C MET A 115 4.63 -0.10 -11.52
N ASP A 116 5.09 -0.81 -12.56
CA ASP A 116 6.16 -0.37 -13.45
C ASP A 116 5.73 0.79 -14.35
N GLN A 117 4.52 0.72 -14.92
CA GLN A 117 3.97 1.84 -15.69
C GLN A 117 3.79 3.09 -14.84
N GLN A 118 3.38 2.92 -13.57
CA GLN A 118 3.27 4.00 -12.60
C GLN A 118 4.62 4.45 -12.02
N LYS A 119 5.74 3.84 -12.44
CA LYS A 119 7.10 4.15 -11.99
C LYS A 119 7.26 4.08 -10.47
N ILE A 120 6.52 3.19 -9.82
CA ILE A 120 6.60 3.00 -8.37
C ILE A 120 7.97 2.41 -8.05
N PRO A 121 8.72 2.95 -7.07
CA PRO A 121 10.06 2.43 -6.73
C PRO A 121 10.01 0.95 -6.33
N ARG A 122 10.99 0.15 -6.78
CA ARG A 122 11.02 -1.31 -6.51
C ARG A 122 10.91 -1.68 -5.05
N ARG A 123 11.47 -0.87 -4.15
CA ARG A 123 11.32 -1.06 -2.71
C ARG A 123 9.85 -1.01 -2.28
N THR A 124 9.10 -0.02 -2.77
CA THR A 124 7.68 0.18 -2.49
C THR A 124 6.84 -0.93 -3.11
N GLN A 125 7.15 -1.35 -4.33
CA GLN A 125 6.51 -2.50 -4.98
C GLN A 125 6.64 -3.78 -4.13
N ASN A 126 7.87 -4.13 -3.74
CA ASN A 126 8.14 -5.32 -2.96
C ASN A 126 7.43 -5.31 -1.60
N ARG A 127 7.30 -4.13 -0.97
CA ARG A 127 6.54 -3.98 0.27
C ARG A 127 5.05 -4.25 0.07
N LEU A 128 4.45 -3.76 -1.01
CA LEU A 128 3.05 -4.02 -1.33
C LEU A 128 2.83 -5.51 -1.61
N LEU A 129 3.64 -6.10 -2.48
CA LEU A 129 3.56 -7.52 -2.83
C LEU A 129 3.70 -8.42 -1.62
N ALA A 130 4.65 -8.14 -0.72
CA ALA A 130 4.85 -8.93 0.49
C ALA A 130 3.60 -8.94 1.39
N ARG A 131 2.86 -7.83 1.46
CA ARG A 131 1.61 -7.76 2.24
C ARG A 131 0.48 -8.50 1.56
N LEU A 132 0.38 -8.40 0.23
CA LEU A 132 -0.65 -9.10 -0.55
C LEU A 132 -0.41 -10.62 -0.62
N ALA A 133 0.85 -11.07 -0.62
CA ALA A 133 1.20 -12.48 -0.68
C ALA A 133 0.63 -13.30 0.48
N ALA A 134 0.44 -12.68 1.66
CA ALA A 134 -0.19 -13.34 2.80
C ALA A 134 -1.63 -13.81 2.52
N MET A 135 -2.30 -13.22 1.52
CA MET A 135 -3.68 -13.55 1.13
C MET A 135 -3.75 -14.72 0.14
N HIS A 136 -2.62 -15.20 -0.39
CA HIS A 136 -2.56 -16.24 -1.42
C HIS A 136 -3.37 -17.49 -1.02
N GLY A 137 -3.15 -18.00 0.19
CA GLY A 137 -3.82 -19.21 0.69
C GLY A 137 -5.33 -19.06 0.92
N GLU A 138 -5.85 -17.83 0.94
CA GLU A 138 -7.29 -17.58 0.98
C GLU A 138 -7.93 -17.53 -0.42
N ILE A 139 -7.12 -17.37 -1.47
CA ILE A 139 -7.57 -17.12 -2.84
C ILE A 139 -7.41 -18.36 -3.71
N VAL A 140 -6.26 -19.05 -3.61
CA VAL A 140 -5.97 -20.25 -4.39
C VAL A 140 -6.63 -21.46 -3.74
N ASN A 141 -7.42 -22.20 -4.52
CA ASN A 141 -8.26 -23.28 -4.00
C ASN A 141 -8.31 -24.55 -4.88
N HIS A 142 -7.48 -24.65 -5.93
CA HIS A 142 -7.42 -25.81 -6.83
C HIS A 142 -6.05 -26.08 -7.43
#